data_AF-A0A178WCF2-F1
#
_entry.id   AF-A0A178WCF2-F1
#
_cell.length_a   1.000
_cell.length_b   1.000
_cell.length_c   1.000
_cell.angle_alpha   90.00
_cell.angle_beta   90.00
_cell.angle_gamma   90.00
#
_symmetry.space_group_name_H-M   'P 1'
#
loop_
_entity.id
_entity.type
_entity.pdbx_description
1 polymer ?
#
loop_
_entity_poly.entity_id
_entity_poly.type
_entity_poly.pdbx_seq_one_letter_code
_entity_poly.pdbx_strand_id
1 'polypeptide(L)'
;MTTEKSKILVIGGTGYMGEFIVEGSAKAGNPTFALVREASLSDPVKSKTIQSFKDLGVTILHVCMNSHSLTCFIQTQNHNLVM
;
A
#
# COMPACT_ATOMS: atom_id res chain seq x y z
N MET A 1 -25.69 14.91 2.91
CA MET A 1 -24.48 15.15 3.71
C MET A 1 -23.33 14.53 2.95
N THR A 2 -22.54 15.31 2.22
CA THR A 2 -21.34 14.82 1.53
C THR A 2 -20.30 14.52 2.60
N THR A 3 -20.17 13.26 3.00
CA THR A 3 -19.11 12.84 3.89
C THR A 3 -17.80 13.02 3.15
N GLU A 4 -17.06 14.07 3.50
CA GLU A 4 -15.71 14.28 3.03
C GLU A 4 -14.87 13.07 3.42
N LYS A 5 -14.51 12.25 2.43
CA LYS A 5 -13.75 11.03 2.67
C LYS A 5 -12.30 11.41 2.94
N SER A 6 -11.88 11.27 4.19
CA SER A 6 -10.50 11.48 4.59
C SER A 6 -9.57 10.51 3.87
N LYS A 7 -8.45 11.02 3.36
CA LYS A 7 -7.39 10.19 2.80
C LYS A 7 -6.62 9.56 3.95
N ILE A 8 -6.56 8.22 3.97
CA ILE A 8 -5.91 7.47 5.05
C ILE A 8 -4.62 6.89 4.49
N LEU A 9 -3.48 7.21 5.13
CA LEU A 9 -2.20 6.58 4.84
C LEU A 9 -1.80 5.70 6.02
N VAL A 10 -1.62 4.41 5.78
CA VAL A 10 -1.20 3.43 6.78
C VAL A 10 0.25 3.04 6.52
N ILE A 11 1.12 3.37 7.48
CA ILE A 11 2.52 2.92 7.51
C ILE A 11 2.58 1.61 8.30
N GLY A 12 3.21 0.58 7.73
CA GLY A 12 3.22 -0.75 8.35
C GLY A 12 1.91 -1.51 8.17
N GLY A 13 1.14 -1.21 7.11
CA GLY A 13 -0.09 -1.93 6.77
C GLY A 13 0.10 -3.44 6.55
N THR A 14 1.32 -3.89 6.24
CA THR A 14 1.67 -5.31 6.09
C THR A 14 1.96 -6.02 7.43
N GLY A 15 1.78 -5.35 8.57
CA GLY A 15 1.88 -5.96 9.90
C GLY A 15 0.54 -6.53 10.34
N TYR A 16 0.54 -7.39 11.37
CA TYR A 16 -0.66 -8.08 11.87
C TYR A 16 -1.84 -7.14 12.16
N MET A 17 -1.61 -6.04 12.90
CA MET A 17 -2.65 -5.05 13.18
C MET A 17 -2.90 -4.09 12.01
N GLY A 18 -1.86 -3.81 11.22
CA GLY A 18 -1.94 -2.91 10.07
C GLY A 18 -2.92 -3.41 9.01
N GLU A 19 -3.00 -4.73 8.84
CA GLU A 19 -3.90 -5.37 7.87
C GLU A 19 -5.36 -5.04 8.16
N PHE A 20 -5.80 -5.24 9.41
CA PHE A 20 -7.18 -4.93 9.82
C PHE A 20 -7.53 -3.45 9.67
N ILE A 21 -6.59 -2.55 9.96
CA ILE A 21 -6.80 -1.10 9.84
C ILE A 21 -6.98 -0.71 8.36
N VAL A 22 -6.13 -1.25 7.47
CA VAL A 22 -6.23 -1.01 6.03
C VAL A 22 -7.55 -1.55 5.48
N GLU A 23 -7.92 -2.78 5.84
CA GLU A 23 -9.18 -3.38 5.39
C GLU A 23 -10.40 -2.61 5.88
N GLY A 24 -10.43 -2.25 7.17
CA GLY A 24 -11.54 -1.50 7.76
C GLY A 24 -11.70 -0.13 7.09
N SER A 25 -10.58 0.54 6.80
CA SER A 25 -10.56 1.84 6.12
C SER A 25 -11.08 1.75 4.68
N ALA A 26 -10.65 0.71 3.95
CA ALA A 26 -11.11 0.45 2.58
C ALA A 26 -12.59 0.10 2.54
N LYS A 27 -13.06 -0.78 3.44
CA LYS A 27 -14.47 -1.19 3.57
C LYS A 27 -15.39 -0.05 4.02
N ALA A 28 -14.88 0.88 4.82
CA ALA A 28 -15.56 2.13 5.16
C ALA A 28 -15.69 3.10 3.96
N GLY A 29 -15.10 2.75 2.82
CA GLY A 29 -15.17 3.52 1.58
C GLY A 29 -14.21 4.70 1.55
N ASN A 30 -13.24 4.78 2.45
CA ASN A 30 -12.25 5.86 2.48
C ASN A 30 -11.08 5.56 1.52
N PRO A 31 -10.58 6.55 0.77
CA PRO A 31 -9.36 6.40 -0.03
C PRO A 31 -8.19 6.02 0.88
N THR A 32 -7.74 4.77 0.79
CA THR A 32 -6.74 4.19 1.68
C THR A 32 -5.46 3.91 0.89
N PHE A 33 -4.34 4.32 1.47
CA PHE A 33 -3.00 4.15 0.96
C PHE A 33 -2.20 3.31 1.95
N ALA A 34 -1.52 2.27 1.48
CA ALA A 34 -0.69 1.43 2.33
C ALA A 34 0.77 1.52 1.88
N LEU A 35 1.66 1.88 2.81
CA LEU A 35 3.08 2.01 2.55
C LEU A 35 3.78 0.66 2.77
N VAL A 36 4.44 0.17 1.74
CA VAL A 36 5.09 -1.14 1.68
C VAL A 36 6.57 -0.96 1.33
N ARG A 37 7.42 -1.71 2.03
CA ARG A 37 8.85 -1.78 1.69
C ARG A 37 9.07 -2.80 0.59
N GLU A 38 9.94 -2.52 -0.38
CA GLU A 38 10.31 -3.50 -1.44
C GLU A 38 10.73 -4.86 -0.85
N ALA A 39 11.48 -4.86 0.25
CA ALA A 39 11.88 -6.09 0.94
C ALA A 39 10.70 -6.96 1.42
N SER A 40 9.49 -6.39 1.56
CA SER A 40 8.28 -7.14 1.91
C SER A 40 7.62 -7.84 0.72
N LEU A 41 7.98 -7.49 -0.53
CA LEU A 41 7.50 -8.22 -1.72
C LEU A 41 8.18 -9.59 -1.88
N SER A 42 9.40 -9.73 -1.35
CA SER A 42 10.13 -10.99 -1.37
C SER A 42 9.60 -12.00 -0.34
N ASP A 43 8.72 -11.58 0.57
CA ASP A 43 8.13 -12.44 1.59
C ASP A 43 6.75 -12.95 1.12
N PRO A 44 6.55 -14.27 1.02
CA PRO A 44 5.32 -14.84 0.48
C PRO A 44 4.09 -14.52 1.35
N VAL A 45 4.26 -14.38 2.67
CA VAL A 45 3.16 -14.05 3.59
C VAL A 45 2.67 -12.62 3.33
N LYS A 46 3.60 -11.66 3.26
CA LYS A 46 3.27 -10.26 3.00
C LYS A 46 2.77 -10.03 1.57
N SER A 47 3.25 -10.80 0.59
CA SER A 47 2.77 -10.71 -0.79
C SER A 47 1.27 -10.99 -0.92
N LYS A 48 0.75 -11.94 -0.14
CA LYS A 48 -0.68 -12.28 -0.11
C LYS A 48 -1.51 -11.13 0.47
N THR A 49 -1.06 -10.54 1.57
CA THR A 49 -1.70 -9.36 2.18
C THR A 49 -1.75 -8.18 1.19
N ILE A 50 -0.65 -7.93 0.47
CA ILE A 50 -0.59 -6.86 -0.55
C ILE A 50 -1.57 -7.12 -1.69
N GLN A 51 -1.74 -8.39 -2.10
CA GLN A 51 -2.72 -8.76 -3.12
C GLN A 51 -4.16 -8.53 -2.64
N SER A 52 -4.48 -8.88 -1.38
CA SER A 52 -5.78 -8.57 -0.76
C SER A 52 -6.06 -7.07 -0.73
N PHE A 53 -5.06 -6.24 -0.43
CA PHE A 53 -5.20 -4.79 -0.45
C PHE A 53 -5.53 -4.26 -1.86
N LYS A 54 -4.91 -4.79 -2.90
CA LYS A 54 -5.24 -4.42 -4.29
C LYS A 54 -6.68 -4.78 -4.64
N ASP A 55 -7.16 -5.95 -4.22
CA ASP A 55 -8.55 -6.39 -4.43
C ASP A 55 -9.57 -5.46 -3.74
N LEU A 56 -9.21 -4.96 -2.55
CA LEU A 56 -9.99 -3.99 -1.79
C LEU A 56 -9.91 -2.54 -2.33
N GLY A 57 -9.18 -2.29 -3.40
CA GLY A 57 -9.01 -0.95 -3.98
C GLY A 57 -8.07 -0.03 -3.20
N VAL A 58 -7.21 -0.59 -2.34
CA VAL A 58 -6.18 0.16 -1.60
C VAL A 58 -5.01 0.47 -2.54
N THR A 59 -4.52 1.71 -2.48
CA THR A 59 -3.35 2.12 -3.27
C THR A 59 -2.06 1.77 -2.52
N ILE A 60 -1.23 0.92 -3.10
CA ILE A 60 0.05 0.51 -2.50
C ILE A 60 1.15 1.48 -2.90
N LEU A 61 1.86 2.03 -1.91
CA LEU A 61 3.02 2.91 -2.10
C LEU A 61 4.30 2.17 -1.73
N HIS A 62 5.23 2.04 -2.67
CA HIS A 62 6.52 1.40 -2.42
C HIS A 62 7.56 2.40 -1.92
N VAL A 63 8.38 2.02 -0.94
CA VAL A 63 9.51 2.82 -0.48
C VAL A 63 10.81 2.01 -0.58
N CYS A 64 11.70 2.45 -1.45
CA CYS A 64 13.11 2.05 -1.42
C CYS A 64 13.91 3.01 -0.55
N MET A 65 14.68 2.46 0.37
CA MET A 65 15.65 3.19 1.18
C MET A 65 16.99 3.21 0.43
N ASN A 66 17.08 4.03 -0.62
CA ASN A 66 18.37 4.31 -1.26
C ASN A 66 18.94 5.60 -0.65
N SER A 67 20.07 5.51 0.05
CA SER A 67 20.68 6.57 0.87
C SER A 67 21.24 7.78 0.09
N HIS A 68 20.79 8.03 -1.15
CA HIS A 68 21.21 9.20 -1.93
C HIS A 68 20.14 9.78 -2.86
N SER A 69 18.90 9.28 -2.87
CA SER A 69 17.80 9.96 -3.60
C SER A 69 16.43 9.41 -3.20
N LEU A 70 15.53 10.30 -2.76
CA LEU A 70 14.13 9.99 -2.39
C LEU A 70 13.23 9.71 -3.62
N THR A 71 13.77 9.24 -4.73
CA THR A 71 13.06 9.16 -6.04
C THR A 71 12.16 7.93 -6.21
N CYS A 72 12.21 6.95 -5.31
CA CYS A 72 11.48 5.69 -5.47
C CYS A 72 10.02 5.72 -4.97
N PHE A 73 9.45 6.89 -4.63
CA PHE A 73 8.08 7.01 -4.11
C PHE A 73 6.97 6.67 -5.14
N ILE A 74 7.30 6.57 -6.43
CA ILE A 74 6.31 6.45 -7.53
C ILE A 74 6.44 5.20 -8.40
N GLN A 75 7.08 4.12 -7.93
CA GLN A 75 6.98 2.85 -8.65
C GLN A 75 5.65 2.16 -8.30
N THR A 76 4.60 2.54 -9.03
CA THR A 76 3.43 1.70 -9.25
C THR A 76 3.91 0.38 -9.86
N GLN A 77 3.43 -0.73 -9.30
CA GLN A 77 3.64 -2.08 -9.85
C GLN A 77 2.93 -2.18 -11.21
N ASN A 78 3.59 -1.70 -12.27
CA ASN A 78 3.26 -2.08 -13.63
C ASN A 78 4.30 -3.12 -14.07
N HIS A 79 3.98 -4.38 -13.87
CA HIS A 79 4.68 -5.46 -14.56
C HIS A 79 4.14 -5.56 -16.01
N ASN A 80 4.24 -4.46 -16.75
CA ASN A 80 4.25 -4.47 -18.20
C ASN A 80 4.87 -3.17 -18.78
N LEU A 81 5.97 -3.39 -19.50
CA LEU A 81 6.63 -2.56 -20.50
C LEU A 81 7.47 -1.32 -20.08
N VAL A 82 8.75 -1.49 -20.40
CA VAL A 82 9.86 -0.56 -20.71
C VAL A 82 9.45 0.86 -21.16
N MET A 83 10.07 1.88 -20.57
CA MET A 83 10.87 2.99 -21.16
C MET A 83 11.21 4.01 -20.06
#